data_AF-A0A444XM00-F1
#
_entry.id   AF-A0A444XM00-F1
#
_cell.length_a   1.000
_cell.length_b   1.000
_cell.length_c   1.000
_cell.angle_alpha   90.00
_cell.angle_beta   90.00
_cell.angle_gamma   90.00
#
_symmetry.space_group_name_H-M   'P 1'
#
loop_
_entity.id
_entity.type
_entity.pdbx_description
1 polymer ?
#
loop_
_entity_poly.entity_id
_entity_poly.type
_entity_poly.pdbx_seq_one_letter_code
_entity_poly.pdbx_strand_id
1 'polypeptide(L)'
;MSVLPVSPPTSISSTSTHHKIYVEIERARLAKKLAKIKEEQGLIAEAVDLMQEITVETFGAMAKTEKIAFVLEQVRLCLDRQDYVRAQILSRKISTRVFDADASKEKKKPKEGDNVVEEAPADIPSLPKLKRIYYELMIR
;
A
#
# COMPACT_ATOMS: atom_id res chain seq x y z
N MET A 1 -4.44 -48.61 -35.19
CA MET A 1 -5.10 -47.49 -34.49
C MET A 1 -4.32 -47.22 -33.21
N SER A 2 -3.38 -46.28 -33.24
CA SER A 2 -2.58 -45.86 -32.07
C SER A 2 -3.13 -44.53 -31.56
N VAL A 3 -3.77 -44.56 -30.40
CA VAL A 3 -4.32 -43.38 -29.74
C VAL A 3 -3.15 -42.63 -29.09
N LEU A 4 -2.87 -41.40 -29.53
CA LEU A 4 -1.91 -40.52 -28.88
C LEU A 4 -2.53 -39.95 -27.59
N PRO A 5 -1.79 -39.84 -26.48
CA PRO A 5 -2.29 -39.20 -25.27
C PRO A 5 -2.41 -37.69 -25.49
N VAL A 6 -3.62 -37.15 -25.31
CA VAL A 6 -3.86 -35.71 -25.25
C VAL A 6 -3.40 -35.23 -23.87
N SER A 7 -2.24 -34.59 -23.80
CA SER A 7 -1.79 -33.87 -22.60
C SER A 7 -2.66 -32.63 -22.39
N PRO A 8 -3.21 -32.38 -21.17
CA PRO A 8 -3.94 -31.15 -20.90
C PRO A 8 -2.97 -29.95 -20.90
N PRO A 9 -3.33 -28.79 -21.46
CA PRO A 9 -2.52 -27.58 -21.33
C PRO A 9 -2.67 -27.01 -19.91
N THR A 10 -1.81 -27.45 -18.99
CA THR A 10 -1.59 -26.80 -17.69
C THR A 10 -0.76 -25.54 -17.88
N SER A 11 -1.38 -24.38 -18.13
CA SER A 11 -0.73 -23.06 -18.02
C SER A 11 -1.75 -21.90 -17.99
N ILE A 12 -2.48 -21.74 -16.87
CA ILE A 12 -3.31 -20.53 -16.62
C ILE A 12 -2.90 -19.80 -15.31
N SER A 13 -1.75 -20.13 -14.70
CA SER A 13 -1.54 -19.78 -13.28
C SER A 13 -0.83 -18.45 -13.00
N SER A 14 -0.07 -17.86 -13.92
CA SER A 14 0.69 -16.62 -13.62
C SER A 14 -0.07 -15.35 -14.03
N THR A 15 -0.74 -15.36 -15.18
CA THR A 15 -1.41 -14.16 -15.71
C THR A 15 -2.62 -13.75 -14.86
N SER A 16 -3.50 -14.67 -14.49
CA SER A 16 -4.69 -14.33 -13.67
C SER A 16 -4.34 -13.75 -12.31
N THR A 17 -3.29 -14.26 -11.67
CA THR A 17 -2.82 -13.81 -10.35
C THR A 17 -2.25 -12.41 -10.43
N HIS A 18 -1.49 -12.11 -11.49
CA HIS A 18 -0.92 -10.78 -11.71
C HIS A 18 -1.99 -9.72 -11.95
N HIS A 19 -3.02 -10.03 -12.75
CA HIS A 19 -4.16 -9.13 -12.99
C HIS A 19 -4.97 -8.89 -11.71
N LYS A 20 -5.20 -9.92 -10.88
CA LYS A 20 -5.89 -9.78 -9.60
C LYS A 20 -5.14 -8.87 -8.63
N ILE A 21 -3.81 -9.00 -8.54
CA ILE A 21 -2.97 -8.17 -7.66
C ILE A 21 -2.98 -6.70 -8.11
N TYR A 22 -2.86 -6.45 -9.42
CA TYR A 22 -2.92 -5.10 -9.99
C TYR A 22 -4.26 -4.41 -9.66
N VAL A 23 -5.37 -5.14 -9.81
CA VAL A 23 -6.71 -4.62 -9.50
C VAL A 23 -6.87 -4.26 -8.02
N GLU A 24 -6.27 -5.00 -7.09
CA GLU A 24 -6.31 -4.67 -5.66
C GLU A 24 -5.51 -3.39 -5.33
N ILE A 25 -4.37 -3.16 -5.98
CA ILE A 25 -3.60 -1.92 -5.81
C ILE A 25 -4.39 -0.72 -6.35
N GLU A 26 -4.98 -0.85 -7.53
CA GLU A 26 -5.84 0.19 -8.10
C GLU A 26 -7.08 0.45 -7.23
N ARG A 27 -7.69 -0.60 -6.67
CA ARG A 27 -8.78 -0.46 -5.69
C ARG A 27 -8.35 0.36 -4.49
N ALA A 28 -7.14 0.13 -3.95
CA ALA A 28 -6.61 0.91 -2.85
C ALA A 28 -6.41 2.39 -3.23
N ARG A 29 -5.86 2.66 -4.41
CA ARG A 29 -5.67 4.03 -4.94
C ARG A 29 -7.01 4.75 -5.12
N LEU A 30 -8.03 4.07 -5.64
CA LEU A 30 -9.38 4.61 -5.81
C LEU A 30 -10.07 4.87 -4.48
N ALA A 31 -9.94 3.95 -3.51
CA ALA A 31 -10.49 4.15 -2.18
C ALA A 31 -9.88 5.38 -1.48
N LYS A 32 -8.57 5.62 -1.64
CA LYS A 32 -7.92 6.84 -1.14
C LYS A 32 -8.54 8.10 -1.75
N LYS A 33 -8.80 8.11 -3.07
CA LYS A 33 -9.46 9.25 -3.74
C LYS A 33 -10.89 9.45 -3.22
N LEU A 34 -11.65 8.37 -3.05
CA LEU A 34 -13.00 8.44 -2.51
C LEU A 34 -13.02 8.91 -1.05
N ALA A 35 -12.08 8.47 -0.22
CA ALA A 35 -11.94 8.93 1.16
C ALA A 35 -11.71 10.43 1.23
N LYS A 36 -10.87 10.98 0.35
CA LYS A 36 -10.65 12.43 0.23
C LYS A 36 -11.94 13.19 -0.13
N ILE A 37 -12.72 12.68 -1.09
CA ILE A 37 -14.01 13.29 -1.46
C ILE A 37 -14.96 13.30 -0.25
N LYS A 38 -15.05 12.19 0.48
CA LYS A 38 -15.88 12.09 1.70
C LYS A 38 -15.41 13.05 2.78
N GLU A 39 -14.10 13.19 2.96
CA GLU A 39 -13.51 14.14 3.89
C GLU A 39 -13.88 15.59 3.53
N GLU A 40 -13.79 15.98 2.26
CA GLU A 40 -14.19 17.30 1.76
C GLU A 40 -15.70 17.57 1.96
N GLN A 41 -16.51 16.51 2.02
CA GLN A 41 -17.95 16.58 2.35
C GLN A 41 -18.22 16.61 3.87
N GLY A 42 -17.18 16.56 4.72
CA GLY A 42 -17.31 16.50 6.18
C GLY A 42 -17.62 15.11 6.73
N LEU A 43 -17.64 14.07 5.89
CA LEU A 43 -17.94 12.69 6.25
C LEU A 43 -16.67 11.95 6.70
N ILE A 44 -15.99 12.49 7.72
CA ILE A 44 -14.70 11.97 8.24
C ILE A 44 -14.83 10.51 8.71
N ALA A 45 -15.94 10.16 9.39
CA ALA A 45 -16.15 8.81 9.88
C ALA A 45 -16.14 7.78 8.74
N GLU A 46 -16.89 8.06 7.67
CA GLU A 46 -16.96 7.18 6.50
C GLU A 46 -15.63 7.12 5.73
N ALA A 47 -14.88 8.23 5.68
CA ALA A 47 -13.54 8.26 5.09
C ALA A 47 -12.56 7.36 5.86
N VAL A 48 -12.61 7.39 7.19
CA VAL A 48 -11.81 6.52 8.05
C VAL A 48 -12.18 5.07 7.83
N ASP A 49 -13.47 4.73 7.87
CA ASP A 49 -13.91 3.34 7.77
C ASP A 49 -13.52 2.74 6.41
N LEU A 50 -13.73 3.49 5.31
CA LEU A 50 -13.30 3.09 3.97
C LEU A 50 -11.79 2.83 3.88
N MET A 51 -10.98 3.70 4.48
CA MET A 51 -9.51 3.57 4.46
C MET A 51 -9.02 2.43 5.34
N GLN A 52 -9.69 2.16 6.47
CA GLN A 52 -9.30 1.11 7.42
C GLN A 52 -9.59 -0.31 6.92
N GLU A 53 -10.54 -0.48 5.99
CA GLU A 53 -10.80 -1.76 5.33
C GLU A 53 -9.60 -2.26 4.49
N ILE A 54 -8.68 -1.37 4.10
CA ILE A 54 -7.58 -1.69 3.20
C ILE A 54 -6.28 -1.92 3.97
N THR A 55 -5.80 -3.16 3.94
CA THR A 55 -4.55 -3.58 4.58
C THR A 55 -3.38 -3.61 3.60
N VAL A 56 -2.82 -2.44 3.26
CA VAL A 56 -1.76 -2.34 2.22
C VAL A 56 -0.49 -3.17 2.47
N GLU A 57 -0.27 -3.63 3.71
CA GLU A 57 0.82 -4.54 4.07
C GLU A 57 0.75 -5.88 3.33
N THR A 58 -0.45 -6.33 2.96
CA THR A 58 -0.66 -7.60 2.24
C THR A 58 -0.36 -7.48 0.75
N PHE A 59 -0.22 -6.27 0.21
CA PHE A 59 0.03 -6.07 -1.23
C PHE A 59 1.52 -6.20 -1.55
N GLY A 60 2.00 -7.41 -1.80
CA GLY A 60 3.41 -7.69 -2.09
C GLY A 60 4.02 -6.82 -3.21
N ALA A 61 3.24 -6.53 -4.24
CA ALA A 61 3.64 -5.73 -5.40
C ALA A 61 3.53 -4.21 -5.21
N MET A 62 2.90 -3.71 -4.14
CA MET A 62 2.75 -2.26 -3.96
C MET A 62 4.07 -1.63 -3.48
N ALA A 63 4.40 -0.46 -4.03
CA ALA A 63 5.62 0.26 -3.67
C ALA A 63 5.70 0.53 -2.16
N LYS A 64 6.89 0.40 -1.59
CA LYS A 64 7.13 0.59 -0.15
C LYS A 64 6.76 2.01 0.32
N THR A 65 7.12 3.04 -0.45
CA THR A 65 6.75 4.44 -0.17
C THR A 65 5.23 4.64 -0.24
N GLU A 66 4.55 3.96 -1.17
CA GLU A 66 3.10 3.99 -1.30
C GLU A 66 2.41 3.39 -0.08
N LYS A 67 2.86 2.22 0.38
CA LYS A 67 2.34 1.60 1.61
C LYS A 67 2.48 2.53 2.82
N ILE A 68 3.67 3.12 2.99
CA ILE A 68 3.92 4.05 4.10
C ILE A 68 2.99 5.27 4.00
N ALA A 69 2.87 5.87 2.81
CA ALA A 69 1.99 7.01 2.58
C ALA A 69 0.52 6.66 2.87
N PHE A 70 0.09 5.46 2.54
CA PHE A 70 -1.28 4.99 2.82
C PHE A 70 -1.54 4.85 4.32
N VAL A 71 -0.62 4.22 5.06
CA VAL A 71 -0.76 4.08 6.53
C VAL A 71 -0.70 5.44 7.22
N LEU A 72 0.16 6.35 6.77
CA LEU A 72 0.18 7.73 7.30
C LEU A 72 -1.15 8.46 7.08
N GLU A 73 -1.79 8.27 5.93
CA GLU A 73 -3.12 8.83 5.68
C GLU A 73 -4.17 8.22 6.64
N GLN A 74 -4.13 6.91 6.88
CA GLN A 74 -5.01 6.27 7.87
C GLN A 74 -4.80 6.87 9.27
N VAL A 75 -3.56 7.11 9.69
CA VAL A 75 -3.24 7.78 10.96
C VAL A 75 -3.84 9.18 11.00
N ARG A 76 -3.64 9.97 9.92
CA ARG A 76 -4.14 11.34 9.80
C ARG A 76 -5.65 11.41 9.97
N LEU A 77 -6.40 10.57 9.25
CA LEU A 77 -7.86 10.53 9.34
C LEU A 77 -8.35 10.04 10.73
N CYS A 78 -7.63 9.11 11.37
CA CYS A 78 -7.95 8.71 12.75
C CYS A 78 -7.77 9.87 13.74
N LEU A 79 -6.70 10.66 13.61
CA LEU A 79 -6.48 11.85 14.43
C LEU A 79 -7.56 12.90 14.22
N ASP A 80 -7.98 13.13 12.97
CA ASP A 80 -9.06 14.06 12.65
C ASP A 80 -10.42 13.58 13.20
N ARG A 81 -10.62 12.26 13.34
CA ARG A 81 -11.77 11.65 14.05
C ARG A 81 -11.59 11.58 15.58
N GLN A 82 -10.49 12.11 16.14
CA GLN A 82 -10.13 12.03 17.56
C GLN A 82 -9.95 10.59 18.09
N ASP A 83 -9.63 9.65 17.20
CA ASP A 83 -9.39 8.24 17.52
C ASP A 83 -7.90 7.98 17.76
N TYR A 84 -7.39 8.51 18.87
CA TYR A 84 -5.96 8.49 19.19
C TYR A 84 -5.42 7.07 19.39
N VAL A 85 -6.25 6.15 19.92
CA VAL A 85 -5.84 4.75 20.13
C VAL A 85 -5.60 4.08 18.79
N ARG A 86 -6.53 4.19 17.83
CA ARG A 86 -6.32 3.62 16.49
C ARG A 86 -5.17 4.30 15.75
N ALA A 87 -5.05 5.62 15.86
CA ALA A 87 -3.93 6.36 15.27
C ALA A 87 -2.57 5.84 15.79
N GLN A 88 -2.45 5.57 17.09
CA GLN A 88 -1.23 5.04 17.69
C GLN A 88 -0.95 3.58 17.27
N ILE A 89 -1.98 2.75 17.11
CA ILE A 89 -1.83 1.38 16.62
C ILE A 89 -1.30 1.39 15.18
N LEU A 90 -1.89 2.22 14.31
CA LEU A 90 -1.49 2.35 12.92
C LEU A 90 -0.07 2.91 12.76
N SER A 91 0.31 3.92 13.56
CA SER A 91 1.65 4.50 13.50
C SER A 91 2.75 3.52 13.86
N ARG A 92 2.48 2.57 14.77
CA ARG A 92 3.42 1.49 15.13
C ARG A 92 3.65 0.48 14.01
N LYS A 93 2.76 0.38 13.02
CA LYS A 93 2.95 -0.48 11.84
C LYS A 93 4.08 0.02 10.96
N ILE A 94 4.37 1.32 11.01
CA ILE A 94 5.51 1.93 10.33
C ILE A 94 6.75 1.80 11.22
N SER A 95 7.64 0.87 10.87
CA SER A 95 8.94 0.75 11.54
C SER A 95 9.81 1.99 11.24
N THR A 96 10.18 2.75 12.27
CA THR A 96 11.01 3.97 12.13
C THR A 96 12.37 3.70 11.46
N ARG A 97 12.92 2.50 11.61
CA ARG A 97 14.15 2.04 10.91
C ARG A 97 14.04 2.15 9.40
N VAL A 98 12.82 2.09 8.85
CA VAL A 98 12.58 2.24 7.41
C VAL A 98 13.01 3.62 6.92
N PHE A 99 13.02 4.63 7.78
CA PHE A 99 13.44 6.00 7.46
C PHE A 99 14.94 6.27 7.68
N ASP A 100 15.67 5.31 8.26
CA ASP A 100 17.11 5.41 8.51
C ASP A 100 17.92 4.50 7.59
N ALA A 101 17.26 3.55 6.92
CA ALA A 101 17.90 2.75 5.90
C ALA A 101 18.35 3.66 4.76
N ASP A 102 19.66 3.90 4.67
CA ASP A 102 20.26 4.67 3.58
C ASP A 102 19.74 4.15 2.24
N ALA A 103 19.23 5.06 1.41
CA ALA A 103 18.84 4.81 0.03
C ALA A 103 19.98 4.20 -0.83
N SER A 104 21.21 4.12 -0.28
CA SER A 104 22.40 3.53 -0.91
C SER A 104 22.43 1.99 -0.92
N LYS A 105 21.59 1.28 -0.14
CA LYS A 105 21.61 -0.20 -0.08
C LYS A 105 20.57 -0.92 -0.93
N GLU A 106 19.69 -0.21 -1.64
CA GLU A 106 18.67 -0.83 -2.51
C GLU A 106 19.14 -1.11 -3.95
N LYS A 107 20.43 -0.91 -4.28
CA LYS A 107 21.05 -1.59 -5.44
C LYS A 107 21.41 -3.05 -5.10
N LYS A 108 20.48 -3.82 -4.55
CA LYS A 108 20.61 -5.28 -4.54
C LYS A 108 20.02 -5.80 -5.85
N LYS A 109 20.90 -6.40 -6.66
CA LYS A 109 20.59 -7.06 -7.94
C LYS A 109 19.25 -7.82 -7.85
N PRO A 110 18.39 -7.73 -8.88
CA PRO A 110 17.16 -8.52 -8.93
C PRO A 110 17.55 -9.99 -8.83
N LYS A 111 17.10 -10.66 -7.77
CA LYS A 111 17.10 -12.12 -7.72
C LYS A 111 15.93 -12.57 -8.58
N GLU A 112 16.27 -13.31 -9.62
CA GLU A 112 15.41 -13.92 -10.61
C GLU A 112 14.25 -14.68 -9.93
N GLY A 113 13.03 -14.24 -10.22
CA GLY A 113 11.79 -14.69 -9.60
C GLY A 113 10.80 -13.53 -9.49
N ASP A 114 10.16 -13.18 -10.61
CA ASP A 114 9.17 -12.11 -10.81
C ASP A 114 8.34 -11.79 -9.55
N ASN A 115 8.82 -10.83 -8.76
CA ASN A 115 7.96 -10.00 -7.93
C ASN A 115 8.02 -8.63 -8.56
N VAL A 116 7.19 -8.41 -9.57
CA VAL A 116 7.00 -7.09 -10.17
C VAL A 116 6.43 -6.19 -9.07
N VAL A 117 7.29 -5.38 -8.46
CA VAL A 117 6.87 -4.30 -7.58
C VAL A 117 6.52 -3.12 -8.47
N GLU A 118 5.29 -2.63 -8.36
CA GLU A 118 4.87 -1.42 -9.03
C GLU A 118 5.69 -0.23 -8.55
N GLU A 119 6.02 0.65 -9.48
CA GLU A 119 6.58 1.94 -9.13
C GLU A 119 5.53 2.78 -8.38
N ALA A 120 5.99 3.53 -7.39
CA ALA A 120 5.13 4.45 -6.67
C ALA A 120 4.62 5.53 -7.64
N PRO A 121 3.30 5.82 -7.68
CA PRO A 121 2.77 6.99 -8.34
C PRO A 121 3.57 8.27 -8.04
N ALA A 122 3.73 9.14 -9.04
CA ALA A 122 4.55 10.36 -8.95
C ALA A 122 4.12 11.32 -7.82
N ASP A 123 2.85 11.24 -7.40
CA ASP A 123 2.28 12.06 -6.34
C ASP A 123 2.70 11.61 -4.92
N ILE A 124 3.32 10.43 -4.81
CA ILE A 124 3.71 9.88 -3.51
C ILE A 124 4.98 10.57 -3.01
N PRO A 125 4.95 11.12 -1.79
CA PRO A 125 6.12 11.77 -1.23
C PRO A 125 7.32 10.83 -1.14
N SER A 126 8.52 11.39 -1.35
CA SER A 126 9.77 10.66 -1.11
C SER A 126 9.90 10.23 0.34
N LEU A 127 10.70 9.18 0.59
CA LEU A 127 10.90 8.64 1.93
C LEU A 127 11.32 9.69 2.98
N PRO A 128 12.21 10.67 2.68
CA PRO A 128 12.53 11.74 3.62
C PRO A 128 11.33 12.65 3.95
N LYS A 129 10.44 12.88 3.00
CA LYS A 129 9.22 13.69 3.21
C LYS A 129 8.20 12.90 4.02
N LEU A 130 8.04 11.59 3.77
CA LEU A 130 7.23 10.69 4.60
C LEU A 130 7.72 10.63 6.04
N LYS A 131 9.04 10.64 6.26
CA LYS A 131 9.65 10.73 7.61
C LYS A 131 9.17 11.98 8.35
N ARG A 132 9.18 13.15 7.69
CA ARG A 132 8.71 14.41 8.29
C ARG A 132 7.22 14.34 8.64
N ILE A 133 6.39 13.90 7.70
CA ILE A 133 4.95 13.74 7.90
C ILE A 133 4.67 12.81 9.08
N TYR A 134 5.38 11.70 9.19
CA TYR A 134 5.25 10.78 10.32
C TYR A 134 5.44 11.48 11.65
N TYR A 135 6.56 12.20 11.83
CA TYR A 135 6.84 12.88 13.09
C TYR A 135 5.89 14.05 13.36
N GLU A 136 5.47 14.80 12.33
CA GLU A 136 4.47 15.86 12.48
C GLU A 136 3.13 15.32 13.01
N LEU A 137 2.69 14.16 12.50
CA LEU A 137 1.46 13.52 12.97
C LEU A 137 1.58 13.00 14.42
N MET A 138 2.78 12.64 14.88
CA MET A 138 2.98 12.15 16.26
C MET A 138 2.98 13.25 17.31
N ILE A 139 2.99 14.53 16.90
CA ILE A 139 3.00 15.69 17.80
C ILE A 139 1.60 16.33 17.92
N ARG A 140 0.65 15.97 17.06
CA ARG A 140 -0.75 16.42 17.14
C ARG A 140 -1.49 15.78 18.32
#